data_AF-A0A4V1XTS6-F1
#
_entry.id   AF-A0A4V1XTS6-F1
#
_cell.length_a   1.000
_cell.length_b   1.000
_cell.length_c   1.000
_cell.angle_alpha   90.00
_cell.angle_beta   90.00
_cell.angle_gamma   90.00
#
_symmetry.space_group_name_H-M   'P 1'
#
loop_
_entity.id
_entity.type
_entity.pdbx_description
1 polymer ?
#
loop_
_entity_poly.entity_id
_entity_poly.type
_entity_poly.pdbx_seq_one_letter_code
_entity_poly.pdbx_strand_id
1 'polypeptide(L)'
;MEEKEVRDAWTNILKLYTRRTLTKPPDRLVALSGIVDYFAEFWRERSMYVAGLWEHQLPYSMLWYNANGATGTGDNLAARPASYRAPSWSWAAVDGETSSAAVVGKGAMCTVQQ
;
A
#
# COMPACT_ATOMS: atom_id res chain seq x y z
N MET A 1 2.71 -1.48 -21.74
CA MET A 1 1.61 -1.65 -20.77
C MET A 1 1.15 -0.26 -20.37
N GLU A 2 -0.15 -0.02 -20.33
CA GLU A 2 -0.68 1.29 -19.94
C GLU A 2 -0.45 1.52 -18.44
N GLU A 3 -0.19 2.76 -18.01
CA GLU A 3 0.08 3.09 -16.59
C GLU A 3 -1.04 2.59 -15.66
N LYS A 4 -2.28 2.69 -16.12
CA LYS A 4 -3.45 2.19 -15.40
C LYS A 4 -3.36 0.69 -15.12
N GLU A 5 -2.96 -0.12 -16.11
CA GLU A 5 -2.84 -1.57 -15.96
C GLU A 5 -1.74 -1.94 -14.96
N VAL A 6 -0.59 -1.26 -15.02
CA VAL A 6 0.52 -1.48 -14.09
C VAL A 6 0.09 -1.13 -12.66
N ARG A 7 -0.62 -0.01 -12.46
CA ARG A 7 -1.14 0.40 -11.15
C ARG A 7 -2.19 -0.58 -10.61
N ASP A 8 -3.10 -1.05 -11.46
CA ASP A 8 -4.15 -2.00 -11.07
C ASP A 8 -3.50 -3.35 -10.67
N ALA A 9 -2.48 -3.80 -11.41
CA ALA A 9 -1.69 -4.98 -11.07
C ALA A 9 -0.95 -4.84 -9.73
N TRP A 10 -0.29 -3.70 -9.51
CA TRP A 10 0.40 -3.39 -8.24
C TRP A 10 -0.58 -3.41 -7.05
N THR A 11 -1.74 -2.77 -7.20
CA THR A 11 -2.78 -2.72 -6.16
C THR A 11 -3.28 -4.12 -5.81
N ASN A 12 -3.50 -4.98 -6.82
CA ASN A 12 -3.90 -6.37 -6.62
C ASN A 12 -2.83 -7.19 -5.89
N ILE A 13 -1.55 -7.00 -6.24
CA ILE A 13 -0.46 -7.69 -5.54
C ILE A 13 -0.39 -7.24 -4.08
N LEU A 14 -0.44 -5.94 -3.80
CA LEU A 14 -0.45 -5.43 -2.43
C LEU A 14 -1.62 -6.01 -1.62
N LYS A 15 -2.83 -6.07 -2.19
CA LYS A 15 -3.99 -6.69 -1.54
C LYS A 15 -3.74 -8.16 -1.21
N LEU A 16 -3.28 -8.95 -2.18
CA LEU A 16 -2.98 -10.38 -1.99
C LEU A 16 -1.84 -10.63 -1.00
N TYR A 17 -0.85 -9.75 -0.97
CA TYR A 17 0.30 -9.83 -0.09
C TYR A 17 -0.08 -9.49 1.35
N THR A 18 -0.76 -8.36 1.55
CA THR A 18 -1.11 -7.85 2.88
C THR A 18 -2.14 -8.69 3.61
N ARG A 19 -3.03 -9.37 2.88
CA ARG A 19 -3.95 -10.39 3.42
C ARG A 19 -3.22 -11.54 4.13
N ARG A 20 -1.96 -11.83 3.78
CA ARG A 20 -1.20 -12.96 4.32
C ARG A 20 -0.51 -12.59 5.63
N THR A 21 -0.44 -13.57 6.53
CA THR A 21 0.38 -13.49 7.74
C THR A 21 1.82 -13.86 7.41
N LEU A 22 2.78 -13.05 7.84
CA LEU A 22 4.20 -13.32 7.69
C LEU A 22 4.76 -14.02 8.92
N THR A 23 5.62 -15.02 8.71
CA THR A 23 6.35 -15.69 9.80
C THR A 23 7.31 -14.74 10.52
N LYS A 24 7.87 -13.77 9.79
CA LYS A 24 8.73 -12.70 10.33
C LYS A 24 8.10 -11.34 10.04
N PRO A 25 7.29 -10.78 10.97
CA PRO A 25 6.60 -9.52 10.75
C PRO A 25 7.50 -8.35 10.33
N PRO A 26 8.72 -8.15 10.87
CA PRO A 26 9.59 -7.03 10.49
C PRO A 26 10.03 -7.05 9.02
N ASP A 27 10.13 -8.24 8.41
CA ASP A 27 10.67 -8.42 7.05
C ASP A 27 9.66 -8.08 5.95
N ARG A 28 8.53 -7.44 6.29
CA ARG A 28 7.42 -7.23 5.35
C ARG A 28 7.79 -6.45 4.09
N LEU A 29 8.55 -5.35 4.22
CA LEU A 29 8.98 -4.60 3.04
C LEU A 29 10.08 -5.34 2.27
N VAL A 30 10.99 -6.02 2.99
CA VAL A 30 12.09 -6.78 2.41
C VAL A 30 11.57 -7.97 1.61
N ALA A 31 10.57 -8.69 2.13
CA ALA A 31 9.95 -9.83 1.47
C ALA A 31 9.16 -9.44 0.20
N LEU A 32 8.86 -8.15 0.01
CA LEU A 32 8.22 -7.63 -1.20
C LEU A 32 9.24 -7.09 -2.21
N SER A 33 10.52 -6.95 -1.86
CA SER A 33 11.51 -6.22 -2.65
C SER A 33 11.69 -6.76 -4.07
N GLY A 34 11.66 -8.08 -4.25
CA GLY A 34 11.77 -8.67 -5.60
C GLY A 34 10.61 -8.29 -6.53
N ILE A 35 9.40 -8.10 -5.98
CA ILE A 35 8.27 -7.57 -6.76
C ILE A 35 8.47 -6.09 -7.02
N VAL A 36 8.94 -5.34 -6.03
CA VAL A 36 9.26 -3.91 -6.19
C VAL A 36 10.27 -3.70 -7.31
N ASP A 37 11.32 -4.52 -7.38
CA ASP A 37 12.36 -4.44 -8.42
C ASP A 37 11.77 -4.68 -9.82
N TYR A 38 10.84 -5.64 -9.95
CA TYR A 38 10.10 -5.87 -11.19
C TYR A 38 9.24 -4.66 -11.59
N PHE A 39 8.52 -4.07 -10.64
CA PHE A 39 7.70 -2.87 -10.91
C PHE A 39 8.54 -1.62 -11.16
N ALA A 40 9.76 -1.55 -10.61
CA ALA A 40 10.68 -0.46 -10.85
C ALA A 40 11.04 -0.36 -12.34
N GLU A 41 11.08 -1.46 -13.09
CA GLU A 41 11.31 -1.41 -14.55
C GLU A 41 10.28 -0.53 -15.30
N PHE A 42 9.07 -0.36 -14.76
CA PHE A 42 8.02 0.48 -15.35
C PHE A 42 8.02 1.93 -14.84
N TRP A 43 8.58 2.19 -13.65
CA TRP A 43 8.40 3.46 -12.94
C TRP A 43 9.69 4.16 -12.49
N ARG A 44 10.86 3.52 -12.61
CA ARG A 44 12.14 4.00 -12.05
C ARG A 44 12.55 5.39 -12.53
N GLU A 45 12.18 5.76 -13.75
CA GLU A 45 12.47 7.09 -14.30
C GLU A 45 11.62 8.21 -13.67
N ARG A 46 10.49 7.87 -13.05
CA ARG A 46 9.46 8.83 -12.61
C ARG A 46 9.09 8.74 -11.14
N SER A 47 9.59 7.73 -10.41
CA SER A 47 9.15 7.48 -9.06
C SER A 47 10.17 6.72 -8.23
N MET A 48 10.31 7.16 -6.98
CA MET A 48 10.99 6.39 -5.95
C MET A 48 10.01 5.46 -5.23
N TYR A 49 10.52 4.34 -4.72
CA TYR A 49 9.78 3.47 -3.81
C TYR A 49 10.19 3.79 -2.37
N VAL A 50 9.24 4.31 -1.58
CA VAL A 50 9.52 4.82 -0.23
C VAL A 50 8.55 4.18 0.74
N ALA A 51 9.09 3.42 1.70
CA ALA A 51 8.35 2.78 2.79
C ALA A 51 7.05 2.09 2.34
N GLY A 52 7.08 1.35 1.23
CA GLY A 52 5.91 0.61 0.74
C GLY A 52 5.11 1.32 -0.37
N LEU A 53 5.38 2.60 -0.65
CA LEU A 53 4.61 3.43 -1.57
C LEU A 53 5.45 3.91 -2.75
N TRP A 54 4.82 4.10 -3.91
CA TRP A 54 5.43 4.77 -5.04
C TRP A 54 5.15 6.27 -4.97
N GLU A 55 6.20 7.09 -5.02
CA GLU A 55 6.13 8.55 -4.91
C GLU A 55 5.10 9.20 -5.86
N HIS A 56 5.11 8.81 -7.14
CA HIS A 56 4.16 9.33 -8.14
C HIS A 56 2.69 8.98 -7.85
N GLN A 57 2.44 8.00 -6.98
CA GLN A 57 1.11 7.55 -6.60
C GLN A 57 0.68 8.05 -5.22
N LEU A 58 1.51 8.82 -4.50
CA LEU A 58 1.27 9.21 -3.11
C LEU A 58 -0.15 9.70 -2.81
N PRO A 59 -0.76 10.62 -3.61
CA PRO A 59 -2.12 11.08 -3.34
C PRO A 59 -3.15 9.94 -3.29
N TYR A 60 -2.98 8.91 -4.13
CA TYR A 60 -3.84 7.74 -4.16
C TYR A 60 -3.41 6.69 -3.13
N SER A 61 -2.12 6.44 -3.02
CA SER A 61 -1.55 5.37 -2.22
C SER A 61 -1.57 5.68 -0.73
N MET A 62 -1.87 6.91 -0.31
CA MET A 62 -2.17 7.28 1.09
C MET A 62 -3.63 7.04 1.49
N LEU A 63 -4.54 6.81 0.53
CA LEU A 63 -5.97 6.53 0.78
C LEU A 63 -6.24 5.04 1.01
N TRP A 64 -5.26 4.32 1.51
CA TRP A 64 -5.42 2.91 1.84
C TRP A 64 -6.24 2.75 3.12
N TYR A 65 -6.96 1.64 3.22
CA TYR A 65 -7.71 1.27 4.41
C TYR A 65 -7.55 -0.22 4.69
N ASN A 66 -7.76 -0.62 5.95
CA ASN A 66 -7.76 -2.02 6.33
C ASN A 66 -9.13 -2.64 5.99
N ALA A 67 -9.12 -3.60 5.05
CA ALA A 67 -10.33 -4.26 4.58
C ALA A 67 -10.95 -5.20 5.65
N ASN A 68 -10.14 -5.70 6.59
CA ASN A 68 -10.64 -6.55 7.68
C ASN A 68 -11.43 -5.74 8.72
N GLY A 69 -11.14 -4.44 8.88
CA GLY A 69 -11.90 -3.55 9.76
C GLY A 69 -13.27 -3.13 9.18
N ALA A 70 -13.46 -3.28 7.87
CA ALA A 70 -14.70 -2.89 7.18
C ALA A 70 -15.86 -3.88 7.38
N THR A 71 -15.61 -5.08 7.94
CA THR A 71 -16.63 -6.12 8.12
C THR A 71 -17.46 -5.97 9.41
N GLY A 72 -17.29 -4.87 10.16
CA GLY A 72 -18.15 -4.52 11.31
C GLY A 72 -18.00 -5.41 12.54
N THR A 73 -17.06 -6.37 12.56
CA THR A 73 -16.70 -7.13 13.75
C THR A 73 -15.73 -6.29 14.57
N GLY A 74 -16.20 -5.77 15.71
CA GLY A 74 -15.60 -4.70 16.50
C GLY A 74 -14.18 -4.88 17.06
N ASP A 75 -13.46 -5.93 16.66
CA ASP A 75 -12.12 -6.26 17.15
C ASP A 75 -11.00 -6.01 16.11
N ASN A 76 -11.32 -5.52 14.90
CA ASN A 76 -10.38 -5.44 13.77
C ASN A 76 -9.82 -4.04 13.49
N LEU A 77 -9.49 -3.26 14.53
CA LEU A 77 -8.60 -2.12 14.35
C LEU A 77 -7.22 -2.65 13.96
N ALA A 78 -6.74 -2.27 12.78
CA ALA A 78 -5.50 -2.74 12.17
C ALA A 78 -4.36 -2.83 13.21
N ALA A 79 -4.09 -4.03 13.71
CA ALA A 79 -3.17 -4.21 14.82
C ALA A 79 -1.79 -3.70 14.38
N ARG A 80 -1.28 -2.69 15.10
CA ARG A 80 0.08 -2.21 14.90
C ARG A 80 1.01 -3.22 15.57
N PRO A 81 2.05 -3.71 14.87
CA PRO A 81 3.05 -4.57 15.49
C PRO A 81 3.68 -3.88 16.71
N ALA A 82 4.02 -4.67 17.74
CA ALA A 82 4.65 -4.15 18.96
C ALA A 82 6.03 -3.53 18.69
N SER A 83 6.75 -4.04 17.70
CA SER A 83 8.03 -3.51 17.24
C SER A 83 7.85 -2.58 16.05
N TYR A 84 8.65 -1.52 15.97
CA TYR A 84 8.69 -0.66 14.80
C TYR A 84 9.04 -1.47 13.53
N ARG A 85 8.26 -1.25 12.46
CA ARG A 85 8.42 -1.91 11.15
C ARG A 85 8.48 -0.92 10.00
N ALA A 86 7.61 0.08 10.03
CA ALA A 86 7.50 1.12 9.00
C ALA A 86 6.92 2.42 9.61
N PRO A 87 7.11 3.57 8.94
CA PRO A 87 6.50 4.84 9.32
C PRO A 87 4.96 4.75 9.39
N SER A 88 4.33 5.56 10.24
CA SER A 88 2.89 5.47 10.52
C SER A 88 1.97 5.65 9.30
N TRP A 89 2.44 6.34 8.25
CA TRP A 89 1.71 6.60 7.01
C TRP A 89 1.86 5.45 5.97
N SER A 90 2.71 4.48 6.23
CA SER A 90 2.88 3.30 5.38
C SER A 90 1.82 2.24 5.66
N TRP A 91 1.29 1.60 4.60
CA TRP A 91 0.46 0.39 4.75
C TRP A 91 1.19 -0.72 5.50
N ALA A 92 2.52 -0.77 5.43
CA ALA A 92 3.33 -1.74 6.14
C ALA A 92 3.37 -1.47 7.64
N ALA A 93 2.82 -0.37 8.16
CA ALA A 93 2.79 -0.10 9.60
C ALA A 93 1.76 -0.94 10.36
N VAL A 94 0.81 -1.58 9.67
CA VAL A 94 -0.32 -2.29 10.29
C VAL A 94 -0.51 -3.67 9.71
N ASP A 95 -1.06 -4.62 10.45
CA ASP A 95 -1.40 -5.95 9.94
C ASP A 95 -2.83 -6.03 9.40
N GLY A 96 -3.09 -7.00 8.51
CA GLY A 96 -4.36 -7.17 7.81
C GLY A 96 -4.31 -6.79 6.33
N GLU A 97 -5.39 -7.12 5.62
CA GLU A 97 -5.54 -6.84 4.20
C GLU A 97 -5.69 -5.33 3.98
N THR A 98 -4.81 -4.75 3.17
CA THR A 98 -4.88 -3.35 2.79
C THR A 98 -5.49 -3.24 1.41
N SER A 99 -6.54 -2.45 1.29
CA SER A 99 -7.13 -2.08 0.00
C SER A 99 -6.90 -0.59 -0.23
N SER A 100 -6.71 -0.21 -1.49
CA SER A 100 -6.74 1.22 -1.87
C SER A 100 -8.17 1.59 -2.18
N ALA A 101 -8.65 2.72 -1.67
CA ALA A 101 -9.92 3.25 -2.13
C ALA A 101 -9.77 3.57 -3.62
N ALA A 102 -10.47 2.85 -4.50
CA ALA A 102 -10.70 3.36 -5.85
C ALA A 102 -11.40 4.70 -5.66
N VAL A 103 -10.76 5.80 -6.08
CA VAL A 103 -11.41 7.10 -6.13
C VAL A 103 -12.46 7.01 -7.24
N VAL A 104 -13.62 6.43 -6.93
CA VAL A 104 -14.80 6.48 -7.78
C VAL A 104 -15.55 7.76 -7.40
N GLY A 105 -14.96 8.89 -7.77
CA GLY A 105 -15.55 10.20 -7.48
C GLY A 105 -14.64 11.35 -7.88
N LYS A 106 -15.18 12.32 -8.63
CA LYS A 106 -14.51 13.54 -9.14
C LYS A 106 -13.93 14.50 -8.07
N GLY A 107 -13.76 14.09 -6.81
CA GLY A 107 -13.57 15.01 -5.68
C GLY A 107 -12.44 14.71 -4.70
N ALA A 108 -11.61 13.68 -4.89
CA ALA A 108 -10.59 13.30 -3.89
C ALA A 108 -9.17 13.85 -4.16
N MET A 109 -9.01 14.81 -5.09
CA MET A 109 -7.70 15.46 -5.27
C MET A 109 -7.63 16.71 -4.40
N CYS A 110 -7.05 16.57 -3.21
CA CYS A 110 -6.56 17.69 -2.44
C CYS A 110 -5.44 18.33 -3.28
N THR A 111 -5.72 19.41 -4.01
CA THR A 111 -4.66 20.17 -4.68
C THR A 111 -3.85 20.89 -3.62
N VAL A 112 -2.61 20.44 -3.40
CA VAL A 112 -1.61 21.24 -2.68
C VAL A 112 -1.26 22.41 -3.60
N GLN A 113 -1.84 23.56 -3.33
CA GLN A 113 -1.40 24.81 -3.97
C GLN A 113 -0.07 25.23 -3.32
N GLN A 114 0.94 25.44 -4.17
CA GLN A 114 2.16 26.16 -3.81
C GLN A 114 1.87 27.66 -3.71
#